data_AF-A0A9Q8LHX9-F1
#
_entry.id   AF-A0A9Q8LHX9-F1
#
_cell.length_a   1.000
_cell.length_b   1.000
_cell.length_c   1.000
_cell.angle_alpha   90.00
_cell.angle_beta   90.00
_cell.angle_gamma   90.00
#
_symmetry.space_group_name_H-M   'P 1'
#
loop_
_entity.id
_entity.type
_entity.pdbx_description
1 polymer ?
#
loop_
_entity_poly.entity_id
_entity_poly.type
_entity_poly.pdbx_seq_one_letter_code
_entity_poly.pdbx_strand_id
1 'polypeptide(L)'
;MTTSVKRRLSISNMLAPAATPTKRSKTVPSPGQRRPLEDGQGVPAALRPDDPQEVLCLLSHDGLKDLVTTLLKHPQAGPVVRALLQSNKSQARVDAQARARKIFDSLMKQISEKEEDLEIDGDRLNGLQGAAEYPDAVKHLMPNIEALIELGPASHGPALAWQLLLKIAKVALSPGVVGEIDVDGDEEDNDWFHELVDESMLAICKAQTLSEDKKWLCEFRRSELLNLRRRASYSDDDLPNERYALTLEFLNDFLKTSA
;
A
#
# COMPACT_ATOMS: atom_id res chain seq x y z
N MET A 1 -5.33 -50.43 9.85
CA MET A 1 -4.23 -50.46 10.82
C MET A 1 -2.93 -50.23 10.07
N THR A 2 -2.38 -49.02 10.10
CA THR A 2 -1.09 -48.69 9.48
C THR A 2 -0.43 -47.57 10.28
N THR A 3 0.88 -47.70 10.38
CA THR A 3 1.77 -47.31 11.48
C THR A 3 2.27 -45.88 11.43
N SER A 4 2.33 -45.26 12.60
CA SER A 4 3.00 -43.99 12.91
C SER A 4 4.53 -44.18 12.98
N VAL A 5 5.30 -43.35 12.27
CA VAL A 5 6.76 -43.30 12.37
C VAL A 5 7.18 -41.91 12.85
N LYS A 6 7.58 -41.83 14.13
CA LYS A 6 8.32 -40.71 14.72
C LYS A 6 9.76 -40.73 14.23
N ARG A 7 10.26 -39.61 13.69
CA ARG A 7 11.70 -39.35 13.59
C ARG A 7 12.12 -38.29 14.60
N ARG A 8 12.91 -38.70 15.58
CA ARG A 8 13.77 -37.86 16.40
C ARG A 8 14.96 -37.43 15.56
N LEU A 9 15.35 -36.16 15.63
CA LEU A 9 16.72 -35.73 15.33
C LEU A 9 17.27 -35.04 16.58
N SER A 10 18.34 -35.63 17.07
CA SER A 10 19.21 -35.19 18.15
C SER A 10 20.53 -34.83 17.50
N ILE A 11 20.98 -33.59 17.59
CA ILE A 11 22.39 -33.26 17.36
C ILE A 11 22.86 -32.24 18.41
N SER A 12 24.02 -32.60 18.94
CA SER A 12 24.78 -32.13 20.08
C SER A 12 25.25 -30.68 20.06
N ASN A 13 25.37 -30.16 21.29
CA ASN A 13 26.26 -29.08 21.71
C ASN A 13 27.74 -29.39 21.40
N MET A 14 28.50 -28.38 20.95
CA MET A 14 29.92 -28.21 21.28
C MET A 14 30.25 -26.72 21.51
N LEU A 15 31.02 -26.47 22.59
CA LEU A 15 31.53 -25.22 23.16
C LEU A 15 32.48 -24.42 22.22
N ALA A 16 32.32 -23.08 22.11
CA ALA A 16 33.12 -21.98 22.73
C ALA A 16 34.44 -21.61 21.98
N PRO A 17 35.12 -20.43 22.18
CA PRO A 17 34.87 -19.32 23.12
C PRO A 17 35.02 -17.88 22.53
N ALA A 18 34.93 -16.90 23.43
CA ALA A 18 34.95 -15.45 23.27
C ALA A 18 36.27 -14.80 22.79
N ALA A 19 36.15 -13.64 22.14
CA ALA A 19 37.22 -12.64 22.02
C ALA A 19 36.64 -11.21 22.09
N THR A 20 37.19 -10.41 23.00
CA THR A 20 37.13 -8.93 23.05
C THR A 20 38.59 -8.45 23.23
N PRO A 21 38.90 -7.13 23.25
CA PRO A 21 38.52 -6.03 22.38
C PRO A 21 39.78 -5.32 21.81
N THR A 22 39.69 -4.60 20.68
CA THR A 22 40.82 -3.78 20.20
C THR A 22 40.48 -2.29 20.25
N LYS A 23 41.20 -1.58 21.13
CA LYS A 23 41.30 -0.11 21.20
C LYS A 23 42.11 0.43 20.02
N ARG A 24 41.66 1.54 19.42
CA ARG A 24 42.44 2.58 18.69
C ARG A 24 41.42 3.56 18.11
N SER A 25 41.63 4.86 17.97
CA SER A 25 42.50 5.85 18.60
C SER A 25 41.80 7.17 18.29
N LYS A 26 41.81 8.11 19.23
CA LYS A 26 41.25 9.46 19.05
C LYS A 26 42.10 10.23 18.03
N THR A 27 41.46 10.81 17.03
CA THR A 27 42.01 11.95 16.27
C THR A 27 40.96 13.05 16.23
N VAL A 28 41.31 14.14 16.90
CA VAL A 28 40.59 15.43 16.91
C VAL A 28 41.09 16.25 15.73
N PRO A 29 40.21 16.95 15.00
CA PRO A 29 40.58 18.19 14.33
C PRO A 29 39.92 19.40 15.00
N SER A 30 40.75 20.42 15.25
CA SER A 30 40.39 21.75 15.76
C SER A 30 39.64 22.62 14.73
N PRO A 31 39.00 23.71 15.17
CA PRO A 31 37.93 24.41 14.45
C PRO A 31 38.49 25.45 13.46
N GLY A 32 37.94 25.49 12.24
CA GLY A 32 38.29 26.48 11.24
C GLY A 32 37.20 26.70 10.20
N GLN A 33 36.64 27.90 10.22
CA GLN A 33 35.93 28.59 9.13
C GLN A 33 34.51 28.13 8.77
N ARG A 34 33.52 28.80 9.38
CA ARG A 34 32.18 28.97 8.82
C ARG A 34 32.25 29.95 7.65
N ARG A 35 31.74 29.56 6.48
CA ARG A 35 31.17 30.49 5.49
C ARG A 35 29.65 30.37 5.56
N PRO A 36 28.89 31.47 5.39
CA PRO A 36 27.44 31.41 5.27
C PRO A 36 27.07 31.04 3.83
N LEU A 37 26.14 30.11 3.68
CA LEU A 37 25.42 29.89 2.42
C LEU A 37 23.96 30.22 2.70
N GLU A 38 23.53 31.30 2.06
CA GLU A 38 22.15 31.75 2.02
C GLU A 38 21.28 30.77 1.22
N ASP A 39 20.06 30.66 1.73
CA ASP A 39 18.76 30.33 1.16
C ASP A 39 18.64 29.94 -0.32
N GLY A 40 17.78 28.94 -0.54
CA GLY A 40 16.89 28.95 -1.70
C GLY A 40 16.93 27.72 -2.60
N GLN A 41 16.53 26.56 -2.08
CA GLN A 41 15.73 25.57 -2.83
C GLN A 41 15.32 24.45 -1.86
N GLY A 42 14.01 24.37 -1.60
CA GLY A 42 13.40 23.31 -0.79
C GLY A 42 13.50 21.97 -1.50
N VAL A 43 14.65 21.31 -1.37
CA VAL A 43 14.76 19.87 -1.55
C VAL A 43 14.03 19.24 -0.37
N PRO A 44 13.03 18.36 -0.56
CA PRO A 44 12.49 17.61 0.57
C PRO A 44 13.66 16.84 1.16
N ALA A 45 14.04 17.20 2.39
CA ALA A 45 15.14 16.57 3.09
C ALA A 45 14.90 15.06 3.04
N ALA A 46 15.82 14.34 2.38
CA ALA A 46 15.87 12.89 2.51
C ALA A 46 15.84 12.59 4.02
N LEU A 47 14.79 11.91 4.46
CA LEU A 47 14.56 11.58 5.87
C LEU A 47 15.85 10.97 6.41
N ARG A 48 16.42 11.58 7.45
CA ARG A 48 17.61 11.01 8.08
C ARG A 48 17.21 9.63 8.62
N PRO A 49 18.09 8.62 8.59
CA PRO A 49 17.79 7.29 9.14
C PRO A 49 17.36 7.29 10.63
N ASP A 50 17.62 8.41 11.32
CA ASP A 50 17.29 8.69 12.72
C ASP A 50 16.04 9.58 12.91
N ASP A 51 15.24 9.83 11.88
CA ASP A 51 14.09 10.75 11.95
C ASP A 51 12.92 10.15 12.77
N PRO A 52 12.54 10.75 13.92
CA PRO A 52 11.37 10.31 14.68
C PRO A 52 10.06 10.39 13.90
N GLN A 53 10.02 11.12 12.78
CA GLN A 53 8.84 11.23 11.93
C GLN A 53 8.40 9.89 11.33
N GLU A 54 9.32 8.96 11.09
CA GLU A 54 8.97 7.62 10.57
C GLU A 54 8.11 6.83 11.57
N VAL A 55 8.41 6.93 12.86
CA VAL A 55 7.63 6.25 13.92
C VAL A 55 6.28 6.92 14.12
N LEU A 56 6.20 8.25 13.94
CA LEU A 56 4.94 8.98 14.01
C LEU A 56 3.97 8.59 12.88
N CYS A 57 4.48 8.35 11.68
CA CYS A 57 3.68 7.83 10.57
C CYS A 57 3.10 6.43 10.84
N LEU A 58 3.67 5.67 11.79
CA LEU A 58 3.20 4.34 12.19
C LEU A 58 2.17 4.37 13.33
N LEU A 59 1.93 5.53 13.95
CA LEU A 59 0.90 5.70 14.98
C LEU A 59 -0.49 5.84 14.33
N SER A 60 -1.48 5.17 14.89
CA SER A 60 -2.84 5.13 14.32
C SER A 60 -3.74 6.31 14.69
N HIS A 61 -3.31 7.21 15.57
CA HIS A 61 -4.17 8.27 16.09
C HIS A 61 -3.52 9.64 15.95
N ASP A 62 -4.15 10.54 15.21
CA ASP A 62 -3.57 11.86 14.91
C ASP A 62 -3.39 12.74 16.13
N GLY A 63 -4.35 12.77 17.06
CA GLY A 63 -4.16 13.45 18.35
C GLY A 63 -2.95 12.94 19.16
N LEU A 64 -2.61 11.65 19.04
CA LEU A 64 -1.39 11.10 19.65
C LEU A 64 -0.14 11.54 18.87
N LYS A 65 -0.20 11.59 17.53
CA LYS A 65 0.89 12.15 16.71
C LYS A 65 1.18 13.60 17.10
N ASP A 66 0.15 14.44 17.19
CA ASP A 66 0.26 15.85 17.56
C ASP A 66 0.86 16.05 18.95
N LEU A 67 0.42 15.24 19.93
CA LEU A 67 0.99 15.25 21.28
C LEU A 67 2.48 14.89 21.25
N VAL A 68 2.86 13.83 20.54
CA VAL A 68 4.27 13.41 20.46
C VAL A 68 5.10 14.43 19.68
N THR A 69 4.58 15.03 18.61
CA THR A 69 5.22 16.14 17.89
C THR A 69 5.44 17.35 18.79
N THR A 70 4.47 17.66 19.67
CA THR A 70 4.60 18.73 20.66
C THR A 70 5.70 18.40 21.69
N LEU A 71 5.72 17.16 22.20
CA LEU A 71 6.73 16.71 23.14
C LEU A 71 8.14 16.67 22.52
N LEU A 72 8.26 16.33 21.23
CA LEU A 72 9.53 16.34 20.49
C LEU A 72 10.13 17.75 20.36
N LYS A 73 9.30 18.79 20.35
CA LYS A 73 9.72 20.19 20.33
C LYS A 73 10.11 20.71 21.72
N HIS A 74 9.77 19.99 22.80
CA HIS A 74 10.06 20.43 24.16
C HIS A 74 11.56 20.25 24.50
N PRO A 75 12.26 21.26 25.07
CA PRO A 75 13.72 21.22 25.26
C PRO A 75 14.23 20.07 26.15
N GLN A 76 13.46 19.71 27.18
CA GLN A 76 13.85 18.67 28.13
C GLN A 76 13.25 17.30 27.82
N ALA A 77 12.05 17.26 27.25
CA ALA A 77 11.33 16.01 26.98
C ALA A 77 11.66 15.46 25.59
N GLY A 78 11.98 16.33 24.63
CA GLY A 78 12.28 15.96 23.24
C GLY A 78 13.38 14.92 23.10
N PRO A 79 14.54 15.02 23.80
CA PRO A 79 15.58 14.00 23.74
C PRO A 79 15.12 12.63 24.24
N VAL A 80 14.35 12.59 25.34
CA VAL A 80 13.82 11.34 25.92
C VAL A 80 12.81 10.70 24.99
N VAL A 81 11.87 11.50 24.47
CA VAL A 81 10.85 11.03 23.53
C VAL A 81 11.48 10.53 22.24
N ARG A 82 12.49 11.22 21.71
CA ARG A 82 13.24 10.77 20.52
C ARG A 82 13.91 9.42 20.75
N ALA A 83 14.59 9.25 21.89
CA ALA A 83 15.24 7.99 22.24
C ALA A 83 14.23 6.83 22.37
N LEU A 84 13.06 7.09 22.96
CA LEU A 84 11.98 6.11 23.08
C LEU A 84 11.35 5.74 21.73
N LEU A 85 11.11 6.72 20.85
CA LEU A 85 10.61 6.45 19.50
C LEU A 85 11.60 5.59 18.72
N GLN A 86 12.89 5.94 18.77
CA GLN A 86 13.93 5.18 18.08
C GLN A 86 14.06 3.76 18.63
N SER A 87 14.00 3.56 19.95
CA SER A 87 14.09 2.22 20.54
C SER A 87 12.89 1.32 20.22
N ASN A 88 11.73 1.91 19.89
CA ASN A 88 10.50 1.19 19.55
C ASN A 88 10.21 1.13 18.04
N LYS A 89 11.04 1.73 17.18
CA LYS A 89 10.83 1.83 15.72
C LYS A 89 10.50 0.48 15.07
N SER A 90 11.29 -0.56 15.37
CA SER A 90 11.08 -1.90 14.80
C SER A 90 9.77 -2.53 15.25
N GLN A 91 9.42 -2.40 16.54
CA GLN A 91 8.18 -2.94 17.07
C GLN A 91 6.96 -2.19 16.51
N ALA A 92 7.02 -0.86 16.45
CA ALA A 92 5.97 -0.03 15.85
C ALA A 92 5.72 -0.40 14.38
N ARG A 93 6.78 -0.74 13.63
CA ARG A 93 6.66 -1.21 12.25
C ARG A 93 5.96 -2.57 12.16
N VAL A 94 6.35 -3.53 13.00
CA VAL A 94 5.70 -4.85 13.08
C VAL A 94 4.21 -4.70 13.41
N ASP A 95 3.88 -3.89 14.41
CA ASP A 95 2.50 -3.67 14.84
C ASP A 95 1.67 -2.98 13.76
N ALA A 96 2.23 -1.96 13.09
CA ALA A 96 1.57 -1.27 12.00
C ALA A 96 1.29 -2.21 10.81
N GLN A 97 2.25 -3.07 10.46
CA GLN A 97 2.08 -4.08 9.41
C GLN A 97 1.01 -5.11 9.79
N ALA A 98 0.99 -5.57 11.04
CA ALA A 98 -0.04 -6.48 11.53
C ALA A 98 -1.44 -5.85 11.50
N ARG A 99 -1.57 -4.57 11.87
CA ARG A 99 -2.83 -3.82 11.77
C ARG A 99 -3.28 -3.64 10.33
N ALA A 100 -2.38 -3.20 9.44
CA ALA A 100 -2.67 -3.04 8.01
C ALA A 100 -3.13 -4.37 7.40
N ARG A 101 -2.47 -5.48 7.76
CA ARG A 101 -2.86 -6.82 7.32
C ARG A 101 -4.23 -7.24 7.83
N LYS A 102 -4.57 -6.96 9.09
CA LYS A 102 -5.89 -7.24 9.66
C LYS A 102 -7.00 -6.48 8.93
N ILE A 103 -6.76 -5.21 8.60
CA ILE A 103 -7.70 -4.40 7.81
C ILE A 103 -7.88 -5.00 6.41
N PHE A 104 -6.76 -5.33 5.75
CA PHE A 104 -6.76 -5.99 4.44
C PHE A 104 -7.55 -7.30 4.44
N ASP A 105 -7.28 -8.21 5.38
CA ASP A 105 -7.96 -9.52 5.44
C ASP A 105 -9.47 -9.33 5.68
N SER A 106 -9.87 -8.34 6.49
CA SER A 106 -11.27 -7.99 6.73
C SER A 106 -11.96 -7.42 5.49
N LEU A 107 -11.27 -6.57 4.72
CA LEU A 107 -11.82 -6.00 3.48
C LEU A 107 -11.90 -7.05 2.38
N MET A 108 -10.87 -7.89 2.24
CA MET A 108 -10.87 -8.98 1.26
C MET A 108 -12.04 -9.94 1.51
N LYS A 109 -12.31 -10.27 2.79
CA LYS A 109 -13.48 -11.07 3.17
C LYS A 109 -14.79 -10.43 2.72
N GLN A 110 -15.00 -9.14 3.02
CA GLN A 110 -16.21 -8.42 2.62
C GLN A 110 -16.35 -8.34 1.09
N ILE A 111 -15.26 -8.11 0.36
CA ILE A 111 -15.26 -8.10 -1.11
C ILE A 111 -15.68 -9.47 -1.65
N SER A 112 -15.12 -10.57 -1.13
CA SER A 112 -15.48 -11.93 -1.55
C SER A 112 -16.91 -12.30 -1.17
N GLU A 113 -17.40 -11.87 -0.01
CA GLU A 113 -18.81 -12.05 0.37
C GLU A 113 -19.75 -11.32 -0.61
N LYS A 114 -19.39 -10.11 -1.07
CA LYS A 114 -20.17 -9.37 -2.07
C LYS A 114 -20.13 -9.98 -3.46
N GLU A 115 -18.98 -10.53 -3.85
CA GLU A 115 -18.86 -11.32 -5.07
C GLU A 115 -19.78 -12.56 -5.01
N GLU A 116 -19.73 -13.34 -3.92
CA GLU A 116 -20.57 -14.54 -3.73
C GLU A 116 -22.07 -14.21 -3.66
N ASP A 117 -22.47 -13.18 -2.90
CA ASP A 117 -23.87 -12.74 -2.80
C ASP A 117 -24.43 -12.42 -4.20
N LEU A 118 -23.65 -11.70 -5.02
CA LEU A 118 -24.09 -11.29 -6.36
C LEU A 118 -24.03 -12.44 -7.37
N GLU A 119 -23.08 -13.36 -7.29
CA GLU A 119 -23.10 -14.59 -8.11
C GLU A 119 -24.38 -15.40 -7.84
N ILE A 120 -24.78 -15.55 -6.57
CA ILE A 120 -26.00 -16.26 -6.19
C ILE A 120 -27.25 -15.54 -6.73
N ASP A 121 -27.32 -14.22 -6.61
CA ASP A 121 -28.45 -13.45 -7.11
C ASP A 121 -28.52 -13.45 -8.64
N GLY A 122 -27.38 -13.37 -9.33
CA GLY A 122 -27.27 -13.53 -10.77
C GLY A 122 -27.76 -14.90 -11.23
N ASP A 123 -27.32 -15.99 -10.60
CA ASP A 123 -27.82 -17.34 -10.89
C ASP A 123 -29.34 -17.45 -10.72
N ARG A 124 -29.91 -16.79 -9.69
CA ARG A 124 -31.37 -16.77 -9.45
C ARG A 124 -32.13 -15.97 -10.51
N LEU A 125 -31.48 -14.99 -11.13
CA LEU A 125 -32.03 -14.15 -12.20
C LEU A 125 -31.67 -14.66 -13.60
N ASN A 126 -31.22 -15.92 -13.74
CA ASN A 126 -30.74 -16.52 -15.00
C ASN A 126 -29.59 -15.74 -15.65
N GLY A 127 -28.73 -15.14 -14.83
CA GLY A 127 -27.59 -14.34 -15.27
C GLY A 127 -27.94 -12.90 -15.63
N LEU A 128 -29.14 -12.40 -15.33
CA LEU A 128 -29.48 -10.98 -15.54
C LEU A 128 -29.09 -10.16 -14.30
N GLN A 129 -28.12 -9.25 -14.43
CA GLN A 129 -27.73 -8.28 -13.41
C GLN A 129 -27.36 -6.95 -14.07
N GLY A 130 -27.56 -5.86 -13.34
CA GLY A 130 -27.15 -4.53 -13.79
C GLY A 130 -25.63 -4.32 -13.70
N ALA A 131 -25.08 -3.59 -14.66
CA ALA A 131 -23.65 -3.25 -14.72
C ALA A 131 -23.12 -2.55 -13.44
N ALA A 132 -24.00 -1.85 -12.72
CA ALA A 132 -23.70 -1.09 -11.51
C ALA A 132 -23.88 -1.88 -10.19
N GLU A 133 -24.45 -3.08 -10.20
CA GLU A 133 -24.79 -3.82 -8.96
C GLU A 133 -23.55 -4.10 -8.09
N TYR A 134 -22.50 -4.65 -8.69
CA TYR A 134 -21.25 -4.91 -7.98
C TYR A 134 -20.55 -3.62 -7.51
N PRO A 135 -20.33 -2.60 -8.36
CA PRO A 135 -19.82 -1.30 -7.96
C PRO A 135 -20.55 -0.70 -6.75
N ASP A 136 -21.89 -0.68 -6.77
CA ASP A 136 -22.69 -0.13 -5.67
C ASP A 136 -22.55 -0.97 -4.40
N ALA A 137 -22.51 -2.29 -4.53
CA ALA A 137 -22.31 -3.20 -3.41
C ALA A 137 -20.96 -2.99 -2.71
N VAL A 138 -19.90 -2.61 -3.42
CA VAL A 138 -18.55 -2.42 -2.85
C VAL A 138 -18.15 -0.96 -2.59
N LYS A 139 -18.92 0.01 -3.08
CA LYS A 139 -18.65 1.46 -2.93
C LYS A 139 -18.38 1.88 -1.49
N HIS A 140 -19.14 1.33 -0.55
CA HIS A 140 -19.01 1.62 0.88
C HIS A 140 -17.67 1.14 1.50
N LEU A 141 -16.92 0.29 0.80
CA LEU A 141 -15.61 -0.20 1.23
C LEU A 141 -14.47 0.75 0.83
N MET A 142 -14.70 1.64 -0.14
CA MET A 142 -13.67 2.54 -0.67
C MET A 142 -13.01 3.42 0.39
N PRO A 143 -13.74 4.06 1.34
CA PRO A 143 -13.10 4.85 2.41
C PRO A 143 -12.15 4.02 3.29
N ASN A 144 -12.43 2.73 3.48
CA ASN A 144 -11.54 1.85 4.25
C ASN A 144 -10.30 1.45 3.44
N ILE A 145 -10.42 1.34 2.12
CA ILE A 145 -9.29 1.13 1.22
C ILE A 145 -8.40 2.40 1.20
N GLU A 146 -9.00 3.59 1.15
CA GLU A 146 -8.28 4.87 1.27
C GLU A 146 -7.54 4.98 2.60
N ALA A 147 -8.19 4.66 3.72
CA ALA A 147 -7.53 4.62 5.03
C ALA A 147 -6.33 3.65 5.05
N LEU A 148 -6.39 2.54 4.30
CA LEU A 148 -5.27 1.61 4.15
C LEU A 148 -4.12 2.22 3.33
N ILE A 149 -4.41 3.06 2.32
CA ILE A 149 -3.40 3.83 1.58
C ILE A 149 -2.70 4.81 2.53
N GLU A 150 -3.46 5.50 3.38
CA GLU A 150 -2.94 6.50 4.34
C GLU A 150 -1.99 5.92 5.40
N LEU A 151 -2.08 4.61 5.69
CA LEU A 151 -1.10 3.95 6.57
C LEU A 151 0.34 3.94 5.99
N GLY A 152 0.48 4.27 4.70
CA GLY A 152 1.76 4.55 4.05
C GLY A 152 2.67 3.34 3.82
N PRO A 153 3.79 3.53 3.10
CA PRO A 153 4.64 2.43 2.63
C PRO A 153 5.29 1.60 3.74
N ALA A 154 5.61 2.21 4.89
CA ALA A 154 6.28 1.52 6.00
C ALA A 154 5.43 0.39 6.62
N SER A 155 4.10 0.51 6.56
CA SER A 155 3.13 -0.50 7.00
C SER A 155 2.71 -1.49 5.90
N HIS A 156 3.22 -1.33 4.67
CA HIS A 156 2.71 -1.96 3.44
C HIS A 156 1.27 -1.57 3.05
N GLY A 157 0.69 -0.53 3.65
CA GLY A 157 -0.67 -0.07 3.38
C GLY A 157 -0.99 0.09 1.88
N PRO A 158 -0.27 0.95 1.13
CA PRO A 158 -0.51 1.15 -0.29
C PRO A 158 -0.39 -0.12 -1.14
N ALA A 159 0.53 -1.03 -0.81
CA ALA A 159 0.69 -2.29 -1.54
C ALA A 159 -0.45 -3.28 -1.28
N LEU A 160 -1.06 -3.24 -0.10
CA LEU A 160 -2.25 -4.02 0.25
C LEU A 160 -3.51 -3.39 -0.38
N ALA A 161 -3.64 -2.07 -0.33
CA ALA A 161 -4.72 -1.34 -0.99
C ALA A 161 -4.74 -1.59 -2.50
N TRP A 162 -3.58 -1.57 -3.17
CA TRP A 162 -3.45 -1.91 -4.58
C TRP A 162 -4.04 -3.29 -4.90
N GLN A 163 -3.80 -4.29 -4.05
CA GLN A 163 -4.35 -5.64 -4.26
C GLN A 163 -5.87 -5.67 -4.12
N LEU A 164 -6.45 -4.91 -3.19
CA LEU A 164 -7.90 -4.77 -3.05
C LEU A 164 -8.51 -4.09 -4.29
N LEU A 165 -7.92 -2.97 -4.72
CA LEU A 165 -8.34 -2.24 -5.92
C LEU A 165 -8.27 -3.12 -7.18
N LEU A 166 -7.21 -3.92 -7.34
CA LEU A 166 -7.12 -4.88 -8.43
C LEU A 166 -8.21 -5.96 -8.34
N LYS A 167 -8.55 -6.45 -7.15
CA LYS A 167 -9.59 -7.47 -6.97
C LYS A 167 -10.96 -6.88 -7.36
N ILE A 168 -11.36 -5.75 -6.79
CA ILE A 168 -12.67 -5.13 -7.09
C ILE A 168 -12.78 -4.77 -8.57
N ALA A 169 -11.73 -4.21 -9.18
CA ALA A 169 -11.69 -3.91 -10.60
C ALA A 169 -11.87 -5.16 -11.48
N LYS A 170 -11.21 -6.27 -11.11
CA LYS A 170 -11.31 -7.52 -11.86
C LYS A 170 -12.69 -8.16 -11.78
N VAL A 171 -13.38 -8.00 -10.65
CA VAL A 171 -14.72 -8.56 -10.43
C VAL A 171 -15.78 -7.69 -11.12
N ALA A 172 -15.65 -6.36 -11.02
CA ALA A 172 -16.53 -5.43 -11.75
C ALA A 172 -16.45 -5.57 -13.28
N LEU A 173 -15.41 -6.22 -13.81
CA LEU A 173 -15.24 -6.55 -15.23
C LEU A 173 -15.59 -8.01 -15.57
N SER A 174 -16.13 -8.79 -14.62
CA SER A 174 -16.41 -10.22 -14.83
C SER A 174 -17.86 -10.47 -15.27
N PRO A 175 -18.09 -11.13 -16.41
CA PRO A 175 -19.45 -11.36 -16.95
C PRO A 175 -20.41 -12.11 -16.00
N GLY A 176 -19.90 -13.00 -15.15
CA GLY A 176 -20.73 -13.81 -14.26
C GLY A 176 -21.22 -13.10 -12.98
N VAL A 177 -20.64 -11.94 -12.65
CA VAL A 177 -21.00 -11.13 -11.46
C VAL A 177 -21.74 -9.86 -11.86
N VAL A 178 -21.69 -9.54 -13.15
CA VAL A 178 -22.29 -8.35 -13.75
C VAL A 178 -23.49 -8.74 -14.64
N GLY A 179 -23.73 -10.04 -14.82
CA GLY A 179 -24.79 -10.59 -15.65
C GLY A 179 -24.62 -10.33 -17.16
N GLU A 180 -25.48 -10.93 -17.97
CA GLU A 180 -25.83 -10.35 -19.29
C GLU A 180 -26.50 -9.01 -19.00
N ILE A 181 -25.84 -7.93 -19.43
CA ILE A 181 -26.31 -6.55 -19.29
C ILE A 181 -27.69 -6.49 -19.94
N ASP A 182 -28.72 -6.17 -19.15
CA ASP A 182 -30.06 -5.91 -19.68
C ASP A 182 -29.90 -4.81 -20.74
N VAL A 183 -30.38 -5.07 -21.95
CA VAL A 183 -30.04 -4.34 -23.18
C VAL A 183 -30.50 -2.86 -23.16
N ASP A 184 -31.16 -2.45 -22.07
CA ASP A 184 -31.62 -1.09 -21.79
C ASP A 184 -30.74 -0.31 -20.77
N GLY A 185 -29.67 -0.92 -20.23
CA GLY A 185 -28.70 -0.27 -19.33
C GLY A 185 -27.39 0.08 -20.03
N ASP A 186 -27.11 1.37 -20.21
CA ASP A 186 -25.92 1.85 -20.90
C ASP A 186 -24.63 1.47 -20.13
N GLU A 187 -23.59 1.04 -20.85
CA GLU A 187 -22.26 0.73 -20.29
C GLU A 187 -21.62 1.92 -19.51
N GLU A 188 -22.16 3.14 -19.69
CA GLU A 188 -21.81 4.37 -18.98
C GLU A 188 -22.07 4.29 -17.45
N ASP A 189 -22.92 3.36 -16.99
CA ASP A 189 -23.35 3.27 -15.58
C ASP A 189 -22.24 2.84 -14.60
N ASN A 190 -21.09 2.37 -15.08
CA ASN A 190 -19.98 1.90 -14.25
C ASN A 190 -18.65 2.66 -14.47
N ASP A 191 -18.61 3.64 -15.38
CA ASP A 191 -17.37 4.39 -15.65
C ASP A 191 -16.89 5.18 -14.42
N TRP A 192 -17.81 5.77 -13.67
CA TRP A 192 -17.52 6.47 -12.41
C TRP A 192 -16.72 5.61 -11.40
N PHE A 193 -16.98 4.31 -11.35
CA PHE A 193 -16.32 3.42 -10.41
C PHE A 193 -14.91 3.08 -10.89
N HIS A 194 -14.74 2.85 -12.19
CA HIS A 194 -13.42 2.62 -12.78
C HIS A 194 -12.53 3.86 -12.72
N GLU A 195 -13.09 5.06 -12.88
CA GLU A 195 -12.42 6.33 -12.61
C GLU A 195 -11.98 6.42 -11.15
N LEU A 196 -12.87 6.15 -10.19
CA LEU A 196 -12.54 6.17 -8.76
C LEU A 196 -11.42 5.19 -8.40
N VAL A 197 -11.44 3.99 -9.00
CA VAL A 197 -10.37 3.00 -8.84
C VAL A 197 -9.06 3.50 -9.45
N ASP A 198 -9.08 4.09 -10.64
CA ASP A 198 -7.91 4.66 -11.30
C ASP A 198 -7.30 5.79 -10.46
N GLU A 199 -8.11 6.72 -9.96
CA GLU A 199 -7.65 7.80 -9.07
C GLU A 199 -7.00 7.25 -7.78
N SER A 200 -7.60 6.21 -7.19
CA SER A 200 -7.05 5.54 -6.00
C SER A 200 -5.72 4.85 -6.29
N MET A 201 -5.60 4.19 -7.44
CA MET A 201 -4.34 3.58 -7.89
C MET A 201 -3.27 4.65 -8.18
N LEU A 202 -3.64 5.78 -8.77
CA LEU A 202 -2.75 6.90 -9.00
C LEU A 202 -2.26 7.51 -7.68
N ALA A 203 -3.13 7.64 -6.68
CA ALA A 203 -2.76 8.12 -5.35
C ALA A 203 -1.71 7.21 -4.69
N ILE A 204 -1.86 5.88 -4.80
CA ILE A 204 -0.85 4.90 -4.37
C ILE A 204 0.46 5.15 -5.12
N CYS A 205 0.41 5.30 -6.44
CA CYS A 205 1.59 5.53 -7.25
C CYS A 205 2.34 6.80 -6.84
N LYS A 206 1.62 7.91 -6.65
CA LYS A 206 2.17 9.18 -6.16
C LYS A 206 2.79 9.01 -4.78
N ALA A 207 2.12 8.36 -3.83
CA ALA A 207 2.65 8.10 -2.49
C ALA A 207 3.97 7.29 -2.53
N GLN A 208 4.07 6.33 -3.45
CA GLN A 208 5.26 5.50 -3.61
C GLN A 208 6.45 6.25 -4.22
N THR A 209 6.25 7.32 -4.99
CA THR A 209 7.38 8.15 -5.48
C THR A 209 8.14 8.87 -4.37
N LEU A 210 7.46 9.12 -3.25
CA LEU A 210 8.01 9.76 -2.06
C LEU A 210 8.62 8.73 -1.09
N SER A 211 8.41 7.45 -1.34
CA SER A 211 8.92 6.33 -0.54
C SER A 211 10.39 6.03 -0.87
N GLU A 212 11.08 5.37 0.08
CA GLU A 212 12.38 4.74 -0.18
C GLU A 212 12.25 3.54 -1.15
N ASP A 213 11.06 2.95 -1.24
CA ASP A 213 10.78 1.80 -2.10
C ASP A 213 10.18 2.20 -3.47
N LYS A 214 10.87 3.11 -4.17
CA LYS A 214 10.44 3.52 -5.53
C LYS A 214 10.49 2.36 -6.52
N LYS A 215 11.26 1.31 -6.23
CA LYS A 215 11.36 0.09 -7.05
C LYS A 215 10.03 -0.65 -7.15
N TRP A 216 9.12 -0.41 -6.20
CA TRP A 216 7.76 -0.93 -6.28
C TRP A 216 7.01 -0.41 -7.53
N LEU A 217 7.30 0.81 -7.98
CA LEU A 217 6.83 1.39 -9.24
C LEU A 217 7.63 0.82 -10.41
N CYS A 218 7.22 -0.35 -10.88
CA CYS A 218 7.93 -1.13 -11.88
C CYS A 218 7.02 -1.55 -13.04
N GLU A 219 7.65 -2.12 -14.08
CA GLU A 219 6.98 -2.65 -15.27
C GLU A 219 5.87 -3.66 -14.94
N PHE A 220 6.02 -4.38 -13.82
CA PHE A 220 4.99 -5.30 -13.34
C PHE A 220 3.68 -4.59 -12.99
N ARG A 221 3.73 -3.42 -12.32
CA ARG A 221 2.53 -2.62 -11.99
C ARG A 221 1.85 -2.08 -13.24
N ARG A 222 2.63 -1.64 -14.20
CA ARG A 222 2.12 -1.24 -15.52
C ARG A 222 1.40 -2.40 -16.21
N SER A 223 2.00 -3.60 -16.18
CA SER A 223 1.44 -4.80 -16.78
C SER A 223 0.10 -5.23 -16.15
N GLU A 224 -0.07 -5.06 -14.83
CA GLU A 224 -1.33 -5.33 -14.14
C GLU A 224 -2.46 -4.42 -14.64
N LEU A 225 -2.19 -3.13 -14.81
CA LEU A 225 -3.18 -2.16 -15.35
C LEU A 225 -3.48 -2.37 -16.83
N LEU A 226 -2.48 -2.67 -17.66
CA LEU A 226 -2.70 -3.01 -19.07
C LEU A 226 -3.58 -4.27 -19.22
N ASN A 227 -3.50 -5.21 -18.27
CA ASN A 227 -4.40 -6.35 -18.25
C ASN A 227 -5.83 -5.93 -17.91
N LEU A 228 -6.03 -5.09 -16.88
CA LEU A 228 -7.34 -4.56 -16.54
C LEU A 228 -7.98 -3.81 -17.71
N ARG A 229 -7.23 -2.92 -18.38
CA ARG A 229 -7.72 -2.16 -19.53
C ARG A 229 -8.16 -3.07 -20.68
N ARG A 230 -7.36 -4.10 -21.00
CA ARG A 230 -7.74 -5.10 -22.04
C ARG A 230 -9.00 -5.88 -21.69
N ARG A 231 -9.24 -6.16 -20.40
CA ARG A 231 -10.46 -6.82 -19.94
C ARG A 231 -11.67 -5.90 -19.93
N ALA A 232 -11.49 -4.59 -20.04
CA ALA A 232 -12.59 -3.63 -20.06
C ALA A 232 -13.04 -3.29 -21.49
N SER A 233 -12.24 -3.57 -22.50
CA SER A 233 -12.50 -3.26 -23.92
C SER A 233 -13.23 -4.40 -24.65
N TYR A 234 -14.33 -4.92 -24.09
CA TYR A 234 -15.12 -6.01 -24.71
C TYR A 234 -16.26 -5.54 -25.62
N SER A 235 -16.42 -4.24 -25.90
CA SER A 235 -17.34 -3.76 -26.93
C SER A 235 -16.68 -3.82 -28.32
N ASP A 236 -17.44 -4.26 -29.33
CA ASP A 236 -17.03 -4.43 -30.74
C ASP A 236 -16.64 -3.09 -31.43
N ASP A 237 -16.76 -1.97 -30.73
CA ASP A 237 -16.35 -0.65 -31.20
C ASP A 237 -14.95 -0.32 -30.69
N ASP A 238 -14.01 -0.16 -31.63
CA ASP A 238 -12.60 0.26 -31.48
C ASP A 238 -12.43 1.69 -30.86
N LEU A 239 -13.29 2.11 -29.93
CA LEU A 239 -13.09 3.34 -29.16
C LEU A 239 -11.97 3.11 -28.12
N PRO A 240 -11.03 4.05 -27.97
CA PRO A 240 -9.97 3.92 -27.01
C PRO A 240 -10.56 3.95 -25.60
N ASN A 241 -10.71 2.77 -24.98
CA ASN A 241 -11.18 2.64 -23.60
C ASN A 241 -10.32 3.52 -22.67
N GLU A 242 -10.93 4.51 -22.02
CA GLU A 242 -10.26 5.49 -21.15
C GLU A 242 -10.05 4.98 -19.72
N ARG A 243 -10.61 3.82 -19.35
CA ARG A 243 -10.45 3.25 -18.01
C ARG A 243 -8.98 2.96 -17.71
N TYR A 244 -8.57 3.36 -16.51
CA TYR A 244 -7.20 3.23 -15.99
C TYR A 244 -6.13 4.07 -16.72
N ALA A 245 -6.53 5.03 -17.55
CA ALA A 245 -5.61 5.83 -18.33
C ALA A 245 -4.69 6.71 -17.47
N LEU A 246 -5.19 7.30 -16.38
CA LEU A 246 -4.44 8.23 -15.55
C LEU A 246 -3.26 7.55 -14.87
N THR A 247 -3.49 6.38 -14.25
CA THR A 247 -2.40 5.64 -13.60
C THR A 247 -1.44 5.04 -14.63
N LEU A 248 -1.93 4.61 -15.79
CA LEU A 248 -1.06 4.12 -16.88
C LEU A 248 -0.15 5.20 -17.43
N GLU A 249 -0.67 6.41 -17.69
CA GLU A 249 0.11 7.57 -18.13
C GLU A 249 1.22 7.86 -17.13
N PHE A 250 0.86 7.98 -15.85
CA PHE A 250 1.81 8.20 -14.77
C PHE A 250 2.92 7.15 -14.74
N LEU A 251 2.58 5.86 -14.79
CA LEU A 251 3.57 4.78 -14.75
C LEU A 251 4.46 4.79 -15.99
N ASN A 252 3.91 5.08 -17.18
CA ASN A 252 4.70 5.18 -18.41
C ASN A 252 5.76 6.28 -18.29
N ASP A 253 5.39 7.45 -17.80
CA ASP A 253 6.31 8.58 -17.69
C ASP A 253 7.33 8.38 -16.58
N PHE A 254 6.90 7.81 -15.45
CA PHE A 254 7.81 7.44 -14.37
C PHE A 254 8.86 6.42 -14.83
N LEU A 255 8.46 5.39 -15.58
CA LEU A 255 9.37 4.34 -16.05
C LEU A 255 10.31 4.83 -17.15
N LYS A 256 9.88 5.72 -18.04
CA LYS A 256 10.76 6.34 -19.05
C LYS A 256 11.84 7.22 -18.42
N THR A 257 11.48 7.94 -17.34
CA THR A 257 12.39 8.89 -16.69
C THR A 257 13.30 8.23 -15.65
N SER A 258 12.96 7.02 -15.21
CA SER A 258 13.73 6.23 -14.23
C SER A 258 14.60 5.13 -14.86
N ALA A 259 14.53 4.94 -16.18
CA ALA A 259 15.35 4.00 -16.95
C ALA A 259 16.67 4.62 -17.41
#